data_AF-A0A932UQ03-F1
#
_entry.id   AF-A0A932UQ03-F1
#
_cell.length_a   1.000
_cell.length_b   1.000
_cell.length_c   1.000
_cell.angle_alpha   90.00
_cell.angle_beta   90.00
_cell.angle_gamma   90.00
#
_symmetry.space_group_name_H-M   'P 1'
#
loop_
_entity.id
_entity.type
_entity.pdbx_description
1 polymer ?
#
loop_
_entity_poly.entity_id
_entity_poly.type
_entity_poly.pdbx_seq_one_letter_code
_entity_poly.pdbx_strand_id
1 'polypeptide(L)' 'MPATPAARTALLGALLISCGIGRERPAASVADDAGRRLRLDASPRRIVSLSPATTELLFDLGAGDRVVGRTRWCEDP' A
#
# COMPACT_ATOMS: atom_id res chain seq x y z
N MET A 1 0.02 -9.09 -46.85
CA MET A 1 -0.39 -7.73 -46.46
C MET A 1 0.41 -7.32 -45.23
N PRO A 2 1.41 -6.41 -45.34
CA PRO A 2 2.18 -5.98 -44.17
C PRO A 2 1.32 -5.03 -43.31
N ALA A 3 1.20 -5.34 -42.03
CA ALA A 3 0.49 -4.52 -41.05
C ALA A 3 1.19 -3.16 -40.87
N THR A 4 0.43 -2.09 -41.00
CA THR A 4 0.89 -0.70 -40.93
C THR A 4 1.46 -0.32 -39.55
N PRO A 5 2.52 0.50 -39.47
CA PRO A 5 3.24 0.86 -38.24
C PRO A 5 2.40 1.67 -37.22
N ALA A 6 1.29 2.27 -37.65
CA ALA A 6 0.38 3.05 -36.81
C ALA A 6 -0.24 2.24 -35.65
N ALA A 7 -0.42 0.92 -35.82
CA ALA A 7 -0.99 0.08 -34.78
C ALA A 7 -0.03 -0.13 -33.58
N ARG A 8 1.30 -0.16 -33.83
CA ARG A 8 2.30 -0.40 -32.77
C ARG A 8 2.51 0.83 -31.87
N THR A 9 2.49 2.04 -32.44
CA THR A 9 2.58 3.29 -31.66
C THR A 9 1.33 3.57 -30.85
N ALA A 10 0.14 3.22 -31.36
CA ALA A 10 -1.12 3.34 -30.61
C ALA A 10 -1.19 2.43 -29.37
N LEU A 11 -0.67 1.19 -29.47
CA LEU A 11 -0.62 0.26 -28.34
C LEU A 11 0.34 0.70 -27.23
N LEU A 12 1.48 1.32 -27.57
CA LEU A 12 2.44 1.83 -26.58
C LEU A 12 1.87 3.04 -25.82
N GLY A 13 1.11 3.90 -26.50
CA GLY A 13 0.40 5.03 -25.88
C GLY A 13 -0.73 4.59 -24.94
N ALA A 14 -1.50 3.56 -25.29
CA ALA A 14 -2.57 3.04 -24.45
C ALA A 14 -2.07 2.35 -23.17
N LEU A 15 -0.90 1.71 -23.22
CA LEU A 15 -0.29 1.06 -22.06
C LEU A 15 0.17 2.06 -20.98
N LEU A 16 0.62 3.25 -21.38
CA LEU A 16 1.02 4.32 -20.46
C LEU A 16 -0.18 4.98 -19.76
N ILE A 17 -1.34 5.04 -20.42
CA ILE A 17 -2.57 5.64 -19.86
C ILE A 17 -3.21 4.72 -18.81
N SER A 18 -3.09 3.40 -18.95
CA SER A 18 -3.72 2.45 -18.01
C SER A 18 -3.03 2.34 -16.64
N CYS A 19 -1.81 2.86 -16.48
CA CYS A 19 -1.04 2.76 -15.23
C CYS A 19 -0.88 4.10 -14.49
N GLY A 20 -1.24 5.22 -15.13
CA GLY A 20 -0.70 6.54 -14.79
C GLY A 20 -1.63 7.56 -14.11
N ILE A 21 -2.80 7.19 -13.59
CA ILE A 21 -3.68 8.18 -12.92
C ILE A 21 -3.99 7.70 -11.50
N GLY A 22 -3.50 8.48 -10.53
CA GLY A 22 -3.42 8.15 -9.11
C GLY A 22 -4.71 7.56 -8.54
N ARG A 23 -4.60 6.36 -7.99
CA ARG A 23 -5.66 5.75 -7.20
C ARG A 23 -5.76 6.53 -5.89
N GLU A 24 -6.70 7.47 -5.78
CA GLU A 24 -7.17 7.92 -4.48
C GLU A 24 -7.70 6.68 -3.75
N ARG A 25 -6.94 6.20 -2.76
CA ARG A 25 -7.40 5.10 -1.91
C ARG A 25 -8.53 5.67 -1.07
N PRO A 26 -9.77 5.18 -1.20
CA PRO A 26 -10.88 5.69 -0.42
C PRO A 26 -10.54 5.60 1.07
N ALA A 27 -11.03 6.57 1.83
CA ALA A 27 -10.83 6.60 3.27
C ALA A 27 -11.27 5.25 3.88
N ALA A 28 -10.37 4.56 4.57
CA ALA A 28 -10.68 3.27 5.18
C ALA A 28 -11.39 3.51 6.53
N SER A 29 -12.50 2.80 6.76
CA SER A 29 -13.18 2.77 8.05
C SER A 29 -13.15 1.36 8.59
N VAL A 30 -12.58 1.17 9.78
CA VAL A 30 -12.44 -0.14 10.44
C VAL A 30 -12.83 -0.02 11.91
N ALA A 31 -13.47 -1.06 12.46
CA ALA A 31 -13.66 -1.18 13.90
C ALA A 31 -12.53 -2.05 14.46
N ASP A 32 -11.88 -1.62 15.54
CA ASP A 32 -10.89 -2.44 16.23
C ASP A 32 -11.55 -3.44 17.20
N ASP A 33 -10.72 -4.29 17.81
CA ASP A 33 -11.19 -5.35 18.73
C ASP A 33 -11.82 -4.78 20.02
N ALA A 34 -11.60 -3.50 20.32
CA ALA A 34 -12.25 -2.79 21.42
C ALA A 34 -13.57 -2.11 21.00
N GLY A 35 -14.01 -2.30 19.74
CA GLY A 35 -15.21 -1.69 19.18
C GLY A 35 -15.06 -0.22 18.77
N ARG A 36 -13.85 0.34 18.78
CA ARG A 36 -13.62 1.73 18.36
C ARG A 36 -13.61 1.84 16.84
N ARG A 37 -14.35 2.80 16.29
CA ARG A 37 -14.30 3.10 14.84
C ARG A 37 -13.13 4.02 14.51
N LEU A 38 -12.22 3.52 13.69
CA LEU A 38 -11.07 4.22 13.13
C LEU A 38 -11.38 4.61 11.68
N ARG A 39 -11.21 5.90 11.36
CA ARG A 39 -11.29 6.42 9.99
C ARG A 39 -9.90 6.88 9.56
N LEU A 40 -9.43 6.36 8.44
CA LEU A 40 -8.14 6.70 7.84
C LEU A 40 -8.40 7.40 6.52
N ASP A 41 -8.10 8.70 6.45
CA ASP A 41 -8.34 9.50 5.24
C ASP A 41 -7.39 9.13 4.09
N ALA A 42 -6.25 8.54 4.42
CA ALA A 42 -5.26 8.04 3.47
C ALA A 42 -4.52 6.83 4.06
N SER A 43 -3.74 6.14 3.22
CA SER A 43 -2.91 5.04 3.70
C SER A 43 -1.88 5.54 4.73
N PRO A 44 -1.69 4.83 5.87
CA PRO A 44 -0.70 5.22 6.87
C PRO A 44 0.71 5.29 6.28
N ARG A 45 1.44 6.36 6.61
CA ARG A 45 2.83 6.62 6.17
C ARG A 45 3.87 6.40 7.27
N ARG A 46 3.43 6.41 8.54
CA ARG A 46 4.26 6.18 9.72
C ARG A 46 3.47 5.29 10.69
N ILE A 47 4.07 4.20 11.12
CA ILE A 47 3.45 3.16 11.94
C ILE A 47 4.31 2.97 13.18
N VAL A 48 3.66 2.97 14.35
CA VAL A 48 4.29 2.54 15.61
C VAL A 48 3.61 1.25 16.03
N SER A 49 4.38 0.18 16.18
CA SER A 49 3.87 -1.12 16.63
C SER A 49 4.20 -1.33 18.11
N LEU A 50 3.19 -1.73 18.89
CA LEU A 50 3.32 -2.00 20.33
C LEU A 50 3.32 -3.51 20.65
N SER A 51 3.36 -4.36 19.64
CA SER A 51 3.32 -5.82 19.77
C SER A 51 4.35 -6.45 18.83
N PRO A 52 5.22 -7.36 19.30
CA PRO A 52 6.15 -8.09 18.44
C PRO A 52 5.44 -8.78 17.27
N ALA A 53 4.39 -9.55 17.54
CA ALA A 53 3.63 -10.26 16.50
C ALA A 53 3.01 -9.32 15.45
N THR A 54 2.56 -8.12 15.86
CA THR A 54 2.04 -7.13 14.90
C THR A 54 3.16 -6.51 14.07
N THR A 55 4.36 -6.39 14.63
CA THR A 55 5.53 -5.86 13.91
C THR A 55 5.93 -6.82 12.80
N GLU A 56 6.10 -8.11 13.11
CA GLU A 56 6.40 -9.17 12.13
C GLU A 56 5.38 -9.17 10.98
N LEU A 57 4.09 -9.14 11.31
CA LEU A 57 3.01 -9.10 10.32
C LEU A 57 3.07 -7.87 9.40
N LEU A 58 3.51 -6.71 9.90
CA LEU A 58 3.71 -5.53 9.05
C LEU A 58 4.87 -5.72 8.08
N PHE A 59 5.94 -6.41 8.46
CA PHE A 59 7.04 -6.74 7.56
C PHE A 59 6.62 -7.76 6.50
N ASP A 60 5.90 -8.81 6.88
CA ASP A 60 5.35 -9.81 5.95
C ASP A 60 4.41 -9.19 4.90
N LEU A 61 3.65 -8.16 5.29
CA LEU A 61 2.78 -7.39 4.39
C LEU A 61 3.53 -6.36 3.53
N GLY A 62 4.85 -6.29 3.60
CA GLY A 62 5.66 -5.30 2.88
C GLY A 62 5.45 -3.86 3.36
N ALA A 63 4.95 -3.67 4.59
CA ALA A 63 4.76 -2.36 5.22
C ALA A 63 5.92 -1.97 6.14
N GLY A 64 6.96 -2.81 6.27
CA GLY A 64 8.12 -2.61 7.14
C GLY A 64 8.78 -1.23 7.00
N ASP A 65 8.95 -0.72 5.78
CA ASP A 65 9.53 0.61 5.51
C ASP A 65 8.77 1.78 6.14
N ARG A 66 7.52 1.56 6.56
CA ARG A 66 6.67 2.57 7.21
C ARG A 66 6.69 2.47 8.73
N VAL A 67 7.34 1.46 9.31
CA VAL A 67 7.47 1.29 10.76
C VAL A 67 8.55 2.24 11.29
N VAL A 68 8.14 3.24 12.08
CA VAL A 68 9.02 4.26 12.66
C VAL A 68 9.29 4.04 14.15
N GLY A 69 8.63 3.06 14.76
CA GLY A 69 8.81 2.70 16.16
C GLY A 69 8.28 1.30 16.46
N ARG A 70 9.02 0.56 17.27
CA ARG A 70 8.68 -0.78 17.75
C ARG A 70 9.03 -0.90 19.22
N THR A 71 8.47 -1.89 19.91
CA THR A 71 8.85 -2.15 21.30
C THR A 71 10.27 -2.69 21.38
N ARG A 72 10.92 -2.55 22.54
CA ARG A 72 12.23 -3.14 22.81
C ARG A 72 12.25 -4.68 22.76
N TRP A 73 11.08 -5.31 22.70
CA TRP A 73 10.89 -6.77 22.66
C TRP A 73 10.78 -7.31 21.22
N CYS A 74 10.92 -6.46 20.20
CA CYS A 74 11.04 -6.90 18.81
C CYS A 74 12.53 -7.15 18.52
N GLU A 75 12.97 -8.40 18.63
CA GLU A 75 14.36 -8.78 18.36
C GLU A 75 14.61 -8.93 16.86
N ASP A 76 13.64 -9.47 16.13
CA ASP A 76 13.60 -9.61 14.68
C ASP A 76 12.62 -8.58 14.04
N PRO A 77 12.62 -8.35 12.71
CA PRO A 77 11.58 -7.55 12.09
C PRO A 77 10.18 -8.11 12.40
#